data_AF-A0A1Q4GPH5-F1
#
_entry.id   AF-A0A1Q4GPH5-F1
#
_cell.length_a   1.000
_cell.length_b   1.000
_cell.length_c   1.000
_cell.angle_alpha   90.00
_cell.angle_beta   90.00
_cell.angle_gamma   90.00
#
_symmetry.space_group_name_H-M   'P 1'
#
loop_
_entity.id
_entity.type
_entity.pdbx_description
1 polymer ?
#
loop_
_entity_poly.entity_id
_entity_poly.type
_entity_poly.pdbx_seq_one_letter_code
_entity_poly.pdbx_strand_id
1 'polypeptide(L)'
;MTEKNNRIKLNATEVAFHTKKSVANIYWKVKHDPTFPKPHKVPGRRASFWYKDEIDAYEEKQEKRRTFRKEVLNLAWHCADAVNQVRATPDDAPHPFITAFLLAGGDSLEALTAETGLPAGRVRQLAEKHGDATDDEVCELFIQAVAQVLRREKELRQRIEADPALTDSEPFLKLLYDLDEAHALCFGRSLIEYLLKEGREDGRA
;
A
#
# COMPACT_ATOMS: atom_id res chain seq x y z
N MET A 1 -19.19 -35.15 26.41
CA MET A 1 -18.50 -35.58 25.17
C MET A 1 -17.51 -34.49 24.81
N THR A 2 -16.22 -34.72 25.03
CA THR A 2 -15.18 -33.76 24.60
C THR A 2 -14.91 -34.01 23.12
N GLU A 3 -15.25 -33.04 22.27
CA GLU A 3 -14.90 -33.05 20.85
C GLU A 3 -13.42 -33.39 20.70
N LYS A 4 -13.12 -34.51 20.02
CA LYS A 4 -11.75 -34.81 19.59
C LYS A 4 -11.37 -33.74 18.59
N ASN A 5 -10.48 -32.84 19.00
CA ASN A 5 -9.91 -31.82 18.14
C ASN A 5 -9.12 -32.52 17.00
N ASN A 6 -9.77 -32.71 15.85
CA ASN A 6 -9.28 -33.45 14.67
C ASN A 6 -8.22 -32.68 13.87
N ARG A 7 -7.70 -31.57 14.39
CA ARG A 7 -6.69 -30.75 13.72
C ARG A 7 -5.35 -31.50 13.62
N ILE A 8 -4.77 -31.48 12.43
CA ILE A 8 -3.48 -32.11 12.14
C ILE A 8 -2.38 -31.32 12.86
N LYS A 9 -1.60 -32.01 13.70
CA LYS A 9 -0.47 -31.42 14.42
C LYS A 9 0.83 -31.72 13.67
N LEU A 10 1.65 -30.69 13.51
CA LEU A 10 2.96 -30.77 12.88
C LEU A 10 4.04 -30.35 13.88
N ASN A 11 5.10 -31.13 13.99
CA ASN A 11 6.33 -30.71 14.66
C ASN A 11 7.15 -29.76 13.76
N ALA A 12 8.23 -29.18 14.29
CA ALA A 12 9.02 -28.18 13.56
C ALA A 12 9.59 -28.71 12.23
N THR A 13 10.01 -29.98 12.19
CA THR A 13 10.53 -30.64 10.98
C THR A 13 9.42 -30.86 9.95
N GLU A 14 8.23 -31.26 10.39
CA GLU A 14 7.06 -31.43 9.52
C GLU A 14 6.56 -30.10 8.95
N VAL A 15 6.55 -29.02 9.76
CA VAL A 15 6.24 -27.66 9.28
C VAL A 15 7.28 -27.19 8.25
N ALA A 16 8.56 -27.43 8.54
CA ALA A 16 9.65 -27.09 7.63
C ALA A 16 9.51 -27.83 6.28
N PHE A 17 9.21 -29.12 6.32
CA PHE A 17 8.95 -29.91 5.11
C PHE A 17 7.71 -29.41 4.35
N HIS A 18 6.59 -29.21 5.05
CA HIS A 18 5.33 -28.74 4.48
C HIS A 18 5.46 -27.38 3.77
N THR A 19 6.22 -26.46 4.37
CA THR A 19 6.46 -25.11 3.83
C THR A 19 7.67 -25.02 2.89
N LYS A 20 8.39 -26.14 2.66
CA LYS A 20 9.65 -26.19 1.90
C LYS A 20 10.70 -25.19 2.44
N LYS A 21 10.83 -25.11 3.76
CA LYS A 21 11.80 -24.25 4.48
C LYS A 21 12.69 -25.08 5.40
N SER A 22 13.71 -24.45 5.98
CA SER A 22 14.52 -25.06 7.04
C SER A 22 13.88 -24.85 8.41
N VAL A 23 14.15 -25.76 9.35
CA VAL A 23 13.70 -25.62 10.76
C VAL A 23 14.21 -24.33 11.39
N ALA A 24 15.44 -23.91 11.06
CA ALA A 24 16.00 -22.64 11.50
C ALA A 24 15.17 -21.43 11.02
N ASN A 25 14.70 -21.47 9.76
CA ASN A 25 13.82 -20.42 9.22
C ASN A 25 12.48 -20.36 9.97
N ILE A 26 11.91 -21.51 10.33
CA ILE A 26 10.66 -21.56 11.11
C ILE A 26 10.85 -20.87 12.46
N TYR A 27 11.90 -21.21 13.22
CA TYR A 27 12.15 -20.56 14.51
C TYR A 27 12.51 -19.08 14.37
N TRP A 28 13.22 -18.70 13.31
CA TRP A 28 13.49 -17.30 13.01
C TRP A 28 12.17 -16.53 12.80
N LYS A 29 11.25 -17.06 11.99
CA LYS A 29 9.91 -16.47 11.79
C LYS A 29 9.14 -16.37 13.11
N VAL A 30 9.10 -17.42 13.92
CA VAL A 30 8.43 -17.38 15.25
C VAL A 30 8.96 -16.24 16.14
N LYS A 31 10.25 -15.93 16.04
CA LYS A 31 10.90 -14.90 16.86
C LYS A 31 10.71 -13.49 16.30
N HIS A 32 10.73 -13.34 14.98
CA HIS A 32 10.86 -12.04 14.32
C HIS A 32 9.63 -11.60 13.51
N ASP A 33 8.77 -12.53 13.11
CA ASP A 33 7.53 -12.25 12.40
C ASP A 33 6.33 -12.36 13.37
N PRO A 34 5.73 -11.23 13.80
CA PRO A 34 4.60 -11.24 14.72
C PRO A 34 3.33 -11.88 14.12
N THR A 35 3.27 -12.06 12.79
CA THR A 35 2.14 -12.66 12.09
C THR A 35 2.27 -14.17 11.91
N PHE A 36 3.46 -14.73 12.15
CA PHE A 36 3.68 -16.17 12.06
C PHE A 36 3.01 -16.93 13.24
N PRO A 37 2.32 -18.06 12.99
CA PRO A 37 1.68 -18.84 14.06
C PRO A 37 2.67 -19.25 15.16
N LYS A 38 2.32 -18.95 16.41
CA LYS A 38 3.13 -19.36 17.56
C LYS A 38 2.97 -20.86 17.81
N PRO A 39 4.05 -21.57 18.20
CA PRO A 39 3.96 -22.97 18.56
C PRO A 39 3.08 -23.19 19.80
N HIS A 40 2.24 -24.22 19.73
CA HIS A 40 1.49 -24.75 20.87
C HIS A 40 2.38 -25.69 21.68
N LYS A 41 2.17 -25.72 23.00
CA LYS A 41 2.87 -26.65 23.90
C LYS A 41 2.02 -27.87 24.18
N VAL A 42 2.63 -29.05 24.20
CA VAL A 42 1.98 -30.25 24.73
C VAL A 42 2.04 -30.19 26.26
N PRO A 43 0.90 -30.28 26.98
CA PRO A 43 0.90 -30.31 28.44
C PRO A 43 1.84 -31.39 28.99
N GLY A 44 2.72 -31.02 29.91
CA GLY A 44 3.67 -31.93 30.55
C GLY A 44 4.84 -32.40 29.66
N ARG A 45 5.01 -31.87 28.44
CA ARG A 45 6.19 -32.16 27.60
C ARG A 45 6.90 -30.89 27.17
N ARG A 46 8.21 -31.01 26.90
CA ARG A 46 9.01 -29.93 26.28
C ARG A 46 8.72 -29.74 24.79
N ALA A 47 8.04 -30.70 24.16
CA ALA A 47 7.76 -30.67 22.73
C ALA A 47 6.69 -29.62 22.38
N SER A 48 6.93 -28.89 21.29
CA SER A 48 5.99 -27.94 20.71
C SER A 48 5.50 -28.43 19.34
N PHE A 49 4.31 -28.00 18.95
CA PHE A 49 3.70 -28.32 17.67
C PHE A 49 2.93 -27.13 17.11
N TRP A 50 2.67 -27.14 15.81
CA TRP A 50 1.76 -26.24 15.12
C TRP A 50 0.57 -27.03 14.62
N TYR A 51 -0.56 -26.35 14.43
CA TYR A 51 -1.63 -26.94 13.64
C TYR A 51 -1.44 -26.63 12.16
N LYS A 52 -1.66 -27.64 11.31
CA LYS A 52 -1.44 -27.51 9.85
C LYS A 52 -2.28 -26.39 9.23
N ASP A 53 -3.54 -26.27 9.65
CA ASP A 53 -4.46 -25.24 9.17
C ASP A 53 -4.00 -23.81 9.50
N GLU A 54 -3.37 -23.59 10.65
CA GLU A 54 -2.75 -22.30 11.00
C GLU A 54 -1.58 -21.95 10.07
N ILE A 55 -0.76 -22.94 9.75
CA ILE A 55 0.37 -22.78 8.82
C ILE A 55 -0.14 -22.53 7.39
N ASP A 56 -1.13 -23.30 6.95
CA ASP A 56 -1.77 -23.13 5.63
C ASP A 56 -2.37 -21.73 5.49
N ALA A 57 -3.14 -21.29 6.49
CA ALA A 57 -3.76 -19.96 6.48
C ALA A 57 -2.72 -18.83 6.50
N TYR A 58 -1.58 -19.03 7.18
CA TYR A 58 -0.46 -18.10 7.13
C TYR A 58 0.15 -18.04 5.72
N GLU A 59 0.51 -19.18 5.12
CA GLU A 59 1.13 -19.20 3.79
C GLU A 59 0.19 -18.65 2.71
N GLU A 60 -1.12 -18.96 2.77
CA GLU A 60 -2.13 -18.40 1.86
C GLU A 60 -2.19 -16.86 1.97
N LYS A 61 -2.17 -16.32 3.20
CA LYS A 61 -2.14 -14.87 3.42
C LYS A 61 -0.85 -14.25 2.88
N GLN A 62 0.29 -14.91 3.06
CA GLN A 62 1.57 -14.41 2.53
C GLN A 62 1.62 -14.46 1.01
N GLU A 63 1.08 -15.51 0.39
CA GLU A 63 0.98 -15.63 -1.05
C GLU A 63 0.08 -14.54 -1.64
N LYS A 64 -1.13 -14.35 -1.08
CA LYS A 64 -2.02 -13.25 -1.45
C LYS A 64 -1.34 -11.89 -1.35
N ARG A 65 -0.60 -11.64 -0.25
CA ARG A 65 0.16 -10.39 -0.06
C ARG A 65 1.26 -10.21 -1.10
N ARG A 66 1.99 -11.28 -1.45
CA ARG A 66 3.03 -11.22 -2.50
C ARG A 66 2.45 -10.92 -3.87
N THR A 67 1.36 -11.60 -4.24
CA THR A 67 0.68 -11.37 -5.52
C THR A 67 0.16 -9.95 -5.61
N PHE A 68 -0.56 -9.50 -4.57
CA PHE A 68 -1.05 -8.12 -4.47
C PHE A 68 0.10 -7.11 -4.59
N ARG A 69 1.20 -7.29 -3.86
CA ARG A 69 2.35 -6.39 -3.93
C ARG A 69 2.96 -6.34 -5.33
N LYS A 70 3.08 -7.48 -6.02
CA LYS A 70 3.59 -7.51 -7.38
C LYS A 70 2.67 -6.77 -8.36
N GLU A 71 1.36 -6.94 -8.23
CA GLU A 71 0.37 -6.23 -9.05
C GLU A 71 0.40 -4.72 -8.79
N VAL A 72 0.46 -4.32 -7.52
CA VAL A 72 0.59 -2.91 -7.11
C VAL A 72 1.88 -2.30 -7.63
N LEU A 73 3.01 -3.00 -7.50
CA LEU A 73 4.30 -2.55 -8.01
C LEU A 73 4.26 -2.32 -9.52
N ASN A 74 3.71 -3.28 -10.27
CA ASN A 74 3.57 -3.15 -11.72
C ASN A 74 2.71 -1.93 -12.07
N LEU A 75 1.60 -1.73 -11.37
CA LEU A 75 0.73 -0.56 -11.57
C LEU A 75 1.47 0.74 -11.25
N ALA A 76 2.19 0.78 -10.12
CA ALA A 76 2.96 1.94 -9.70
C ALA A 76 4.01 2.33 -10.76
N TRP A 77 4.78 1.37 -11.27
CA TRP A 77 5.75 1.63 -12.34
C TRP A 77 5.08 2.09 -13.64
N HIS A 78 3.97 1.47 -14.04
CA HIS A 78 3.22 1.93 -15.23
C HIS A 78 2.74 3.38 -15.09
N CYS A 79 2.28 3.77 -13.90
CA CYS A 79 1.84 5.14 -13.64
C CYS A 79 3.03 6.12 -13.62
N ALA A 80 4.14 5.76 -12.99
CA ALA A 80 5.35 6.57 -12.97
C ALA A 80 5.94 6.78 -14.38
N ASP A 81 5.97 5.72 -15.20
CA ASP A 81 6.43 5.79 -16.60
C ASP A 81 5.55 6.70 -17.45
N ALA A 82 4.22 6.62 -17.30
CA ALA A 82 3.29 7.48 -18.02
C ALA A 82 3.51 8.97 -17.69
N VAL A 83 3.79 9.28 -16.43
CA VAL A 83 4.13 10.65 -15.99
C VAL A 83 5.44 11.10 -16.62
N ASN A 84 6.47 10.26 -16.58
CA ASN A 84 7.80 10.58 -17.10
C ASN A 84 7.78 10.82 -18.62
N GLN A 85 6.97 10.07 -19.37
CA GLN A 85 6.79 10.25 -20.82
C GLN A 85 6.15 11.61 -21.19
N VAL A 86 5.30 12.15 -20.32
CA VAL A 86 4.58 13.41 -20.56
C VAL A 86 5.36 14.61 -20.03
N ARG A 87 6.05 14.49 -18.90
CA ARG A 87 6.62 15.62 -18.16
C ARG A 87 8.13 15.83 -18.32
N ALA A 88 8.85 14.91 -18.98
CA ALA A 88 10.32 14.97 -19.12
C ALA A 88 11.02 15.33 -17.80
N THR A 89 10.66 14.60 -16.75
CA THR A 89 11.06 14.85 -15.36
C THR A 89 12.58 14.73 -15.21
N PRO A 90 13.28 15.76 -14.68
CA PRO A 90 14.70 15.68 -14.40
C PRO A 90 15.02 14.59 -13.37
N ASP A 91 16.22 14.02 -13.43
CA ASP A 91 16.70 12.98 -12.47
C ASP A 91 16.73 13.47 -10.99
N ASP A 92 16.69 14.78 -10.79
CA ASP A 92 16.65 15.45 -9.47
C ASP A 92 15.22 15.86 -9.05
N ALA A 93 14.18 15.37 -9.72
CA ALA A 93 12.80 15.66 -9.33
C ALA A 93 12.38 14.90 -8.05
N PRO A 94 11.47 15.49 -7.23
CA PRO A 94 10.79 14.79 -6.15
C PRO A 94 10.11 13.50 -6.61
N HIS A 95 10.06 12.48 -5.75
CA HIS A 95 9.35 11.23 -6.05
C HIS A 95 7.85 11.51 -6.34
N PRO A 96 7.29 11.03 -7.46
CA PRO A 96 5.95 11.41 -7.94
C PRO A 96 4.85 11.09 -6.93
N PHE A 97 4.93 9.94 -6.24
CA PHE A 97 3.94 9.58 -5.23
C PHE A 97 4.04 10.40 -3.93
N ILE A 98 5.22 10.92 -3.57
CA ILE A 98 5.33 11.87 -2.45
C ILE A 98 4.67 13.19 -2.84
N THR A 99 4.95 13.68 -4.06
CA THR A 99 4.31 14.88 -4.61
C THR A 99 2.79 14.72 -4.69
N ALA A 100 2.29 13.59 -5.19
CA ALA A 100 0.86 13.29 -5.27
C ALA A 100 0.20 13.27 -3.89
N PHE A 101 0.84 12.64 -2.90
CA PHE A 101 0.34 12.64 -1.52
C PHE A 101 0.18 14.06 -0.97
N LEU A 102 1.19 14.91 -1.13
CA LEU A 102 1.16 16.29 -0.64
C LEU A 102 0.12 17.14 -1.37
N LEU A 103 0.03 17.04 -2.69
CA LEU A 103 -0.98 17.75 -3.50
C LEU A 103 -2.41 17.32 -3.15
N ALA A 104 -2.62 16.04 -2.84
CA ALA A 104 -3.89 15.53 -2.35
C ALA A 104 -4.20 15.93 -0.89
N GLY A 105 -3.45 16.87 -0.30
CA GLY A 105 -3.67 17.39 1.04
C GLY A 105 -3.16 16.49 2.16
N GLY A 106 -2.13 15.67 1.89
CA GLY A 106 -1.40 14.96 2.93
C GLY A 106 -0.69 15.93 3.88
N ASP A 107 -0.84 15.71 5.19
CA ASP A 107 -0.47 16.71 6.22
C ASP A 107 1.02 17.09 6.22
N SER A 108 1.92 16.11 6.07
CA SER A 108 3.37 16.30 6.14
C SER A 108 4.15 15.04 5.70
N LEU A 109 5.47 15.19 5.50
CA LEU A 109 6.37 14.04 5.30
C LEU A 109 6.49 13.16 6.55
N GLU A 110 6.31 13.75 7.74
CA GLU A 110 6.24 13.03 9.01
C GLU A 110 5.00 12.12 9.07
N ALA A 111 3.85 12.58 8.58
CA ALA A 111 2.65 11.74 8.47
C ALA A 111 2.89 10.59 7.47
N LEU A 112 3.44 10.89 6.30
CA LEU A 112 3.77 9.87 5.29
C LEU A 112 4.77 8.81 5.82
N THR A 113 5.73 9.23 6.65
CA THR A 113 6.67 8.35 7.34
C THR A 113 5.94 7.36 8.26
N ALA A 114 4.97 7.84 9.04
CA ALA A 114 4.20 6.99 9.95
C ALA A 114 3.31 6.00 9.19
N GLU A 115 2.75 6.40 8.05
CA GLU A 115 1.83 5.59 7.25
C GLU A 115 2.55 4.53 6.40
N THR A 116 3.74 4.85 5.88
CA THR A 116 4.54 3.93 5.06
C THR A 116 5.47 3.04 5.90
N GLY A 117 5.80 3.45 7.13
CA GLY A 117 6.79 2.79 7.97
C GLY A 117 8.23 2.96 7.48
N LEU A 118 8.48 3.82 6.48
CA LEU A 118 9.81 4.12 5.97
C LEU A 118 10.59 5.00 6.96
N PRO A 119 11.94 4.92 7.00
CA PRO A 119 12.72 5.84 7.82
C PRO A 119 12.52 7.31 7.40
N ALA A 120 12.30 8.22 8.35
CA ALA A 120 12.06 9.64 8.05
C ALA A 120 13.13 10.29 7.15
N GLY A 121 14.40 9.96 7.39
CA GLY A 121 15.50 10.45 6.57
C GLY A 121 15.42 9.98 5.11
N ARG A 122 14.87 8.78 4.90
CA ARG A 122 14.68 8.20 3.56
C ARG A 122 13.52 8.85 2.83
N VAL A 123 12.39 9.10 3.52
CA VAL A 123 11.25 9.85 2.95
C VAL A 123 11.68 11.26 2.53
N ARG A 124 12.46 11.96 3.36
CA ARG A 124 12.99 13.29 3.00
C ARG A 124 13.92 13.24 1.80
N GLN A 125 14.82 12.26 1.75
CA GLN A 125 15.69 12.08 0.59
C GLN A 125 14.89 11.88 -0.69
N LEU A 126 13.87 11.01 -0.67
CA LEU A 126 13.01 10.73 -1.82
C LEU A 126 12.13 11.95 -2.21
N ALA A 127 11.78 12.80 -1.24
CA ALA A 127 11.05 14.04 -1.49
C ALA A 127 11.93 15.10 -2.19
N GLU A 128 13.23 15.11 -1.94
CA GLU A 128 14.18 16.02 -2.60
C GLU A 128 14.67 15.45 -3.95
N LYS A 129 14.83 14.13 -4.04
CA LYS A 129 15.34 13.43 -5.21
C LYS A 129 14.82 12.00 -5.26
N HIS A 130 14.13 11.64 -6.35
CA HIS A 130 13.55 10.31 -6.55
C HIS A 130 14.57 9.14 -6.44
N GLY A 131 15.88 9.39 -6.64
CA GLY A 131 16.94 8.39 -6.83
C GLY A 131 16.80 7.05 -6.08
N ASP A 132 17.00 5.96 -6.83
CA ASP A 132 17.06 4.54 -6.44
C ASP A 132 16.07 4.13 -5.33
N ALA A 133 14.81 4.52 -5.45
CA ALA A 133 13.74 3.93 -4.65
C ALA A 133 13.67 2.42 -4.92
N THR A 134 13.67 1.62 -3.86
CA THR A 134 13.46 0.17 -3.96
C THR A 134 12.01 -0.16 -4.31
N ASP A 135 11.76 -1.34 -4.88
CA ASP A 135 10.41 -1.79 -5.21
C ASP A 135 9.43 -1.72 -4.02
N ASP A 136 9.91 -2.08 -2.82
CA ASP A 136 9.10 -2.00 -1.60
C ASP A 136 8.79 -0.53 -1.23
N GLU A 137 9.75 0.38 -1.36
CA GLU A 137 9.54 1.82 -1.13
C GLU A 137 8.52 2.40 -2.12
N VAL A 138 8.65 2.05 -3.40
CA VAL A 138 7.72 2.47 -4.46
C VAL A 138 6.31 1.98 -4.17
N CYS A 139 6.15 0.71 -3.76
CA CYS A 139 4.85 0.15 -3.39
C CYS A 139 4.19 0.91 -2.24
N GLU A 140 4.90 1.08 -1.13
CA GLU A 140 4.31 1.70 0.07
C GLU A 140 3.99 3.19 -0.19
N LEU A 141 4.85 3.91 -0.90
CA LEU A 141 4.59 5.30 -1.31
C LEU A 141 3.37 5.39 -2.23
N PHE A 142 3.26 4.49 -3.22
CA PHE A 142 2.12 4.46 -4.14
C PHE A 142 0.80 4.19 -3.41
N ILE A 143 0.77 3.20 -2.51
CA ILE A 143 -0.43 2.86 -1.74
C ILE A 143 -0.92 4.06 -0.94
N GLN A 144 -0.02 4.76 -0.22
CA GLN A 144 -0.42 5.91 0.59
C GLN A 144 -0.85 7.11 -0.27
N ALA A 145 -0.15 7.37 -1.38
CA ALA A 145 -0.52 8.43 -2.30
C ALA A 145 -1.93 8.21 -2.90
N VAL A 146 -2.20 7.01 -3.41
CA VAL A 146 -3.51 6.64 -3.96
C VAL A 146 -4.60 6.75 -2.89
N ALA A 147 -4.34 6.25 -1.68
CA ALA A 147 -5.31 6.33 -0.58
C ALA A 147 -5.65 7.79 -0.24
N GLN A 148 -4.66 8.68 -0.24
CA GLN A 148 -4.86 10.10 0.04
C GLN A 148 -5.59 10.80 -1.10
N VAL A 149 -5.27 10.52 -2.37
CA VAL A 149 -5.99 11.05 -3.54
C VAL A 149 -7.47 10.69 -3.47
N LEU A 150 -7.79 9.41 -3.25
CA LEU A 150 -9.19 8.94 -3.16
C LEU A 150 -9.92 9.54 -1.94
N ARG A 151 -9.23 9.70 -0.81
CA ARG A 151 -9.80 10.37 0.37
C ARG A 151 -10.15 11.82 0.05
N ARG A 152 -9.24 12.54 -0.60
CA ARG A 152 -9.41 13.94 -0.97
C ARG A 152 -10.51 14.13 -1.99
N GLU A 153 -10.59 13.26 -2.99
CA GLU A 153 -11.69 13.25 -3.97
C GLU A 153 -13.04 13.13 -3.27
N LYS A 154 -13.17 12.17 -2.35
CA LYS A 154 -14.41 11.97 -1.59
C LYS A 154 -14.76 13.19 -0.73
N GLU A 155 -13.77 13.79 -0.05
CA GLU A 155 -13.98 14.99 0.78
C GLU A 155 -14.45 16.17 -0.08
N LEU A 156 -13.79 16.45 -1.20
CA LEU A 156 -14.16 17.56 -2.09
C LEU A 156 -15.54 17.35 -2.70
N ARG A 157 -15.90 16.11 -3.07
CA ARG A 157 -17.24 15.76 -3.52
C ARG A 157 -18.30 16.09 -2.47
N GLN A 158 -18.09 15.65 -1.23
CA GLN A 158 -19.01 15.92 -0.12
C GLN A 158 -19.16 17.44 0.15
N ARG A 159 -18.09 18.21 -0.03
CA ARG A 159 -18.14 19.67 0.10
C ARG A 159 -18.97 20.33 -0.99
N ILE A 160 -18.84 19.89 -2.25
CA ILE A 160 -19.68 20.39 -3.37
C ILE A 160 -21.14 20.01 -3.16
N GLU A 161 -21.41 18.78 -2.70
CA GLU A 161 -22.78 18.34 -2.41
C GLU A 161 -23.43 19.18 -1.29
N ALA A 162 -22.65 19.59 -0.29
CA ALA A 162 -23.12 20.43 0.80
C ALA A 162 -23.27 21.91 0.41
N ASP A 163 -22.36 22.43 -0.43
CA ASP A 163 -22.39 23.80 -0.93
C ASP A 163 -21.94 23.85 -2.41
N PRO A 164 -22.90 23.79 -3.34
CA PRO A 164 -22.60 23.83 -4.77
C PRO A 164 -21.92 25.12 -5.24
N ALA A 165 -22.06 26.24 -4.52
CA ALA A 165 -21.45 27.51 -4.90
C ALA A 165 -19.92 27.50 -4.74
N LEU A 166 -19.36 26.49 -4.06
CA LEU A 166 -17.91 26.34 -3.90
C LEU A 166 -17.18 26.14 -5.23
N THR A 167 -17.84 25.59 -6.26
CA THR A 167 -17.22 25.35 -7.57
C THR A 167 -16.72 26.62 -8.25
N ASP A 168 -17.32 27.76 -7.91
CA ASP A 168 -16.96 29.06 -8.47
C ASP A 168 -15.92 29.81 -7.61
N SER A 169 -15.52 29.25 -6.47
CA SER A 169 -14.54 29.89 -5.59
C SER A 169 -13.10 29.54 -6.00
N GLU A 170 -12.26 30.56 -6.18
CA GLU A 170 -10.83 30.38 -6.50
C GLU A 170 -10.08 29.46 -5.52
N PRO A 171 -10.29 29.55 -4.19
CA PRO A 171 -9.63 28.63 -3.26
C PRO A 171 -10.02 27.18 -3.48
N PHE A 172 -11.27 26.92 -3.88
CA PHE A 172 -11.75 25.56 -4.14
C PHE A 172 -11.26 25.05 -5.50
N LEU A 173 -11.23 25.90 -6.53
CA LEU A 173 -10.65 25.58 -7.83
C LEU A 173 -9.19 25.14 -7.70
N LYS A 174 -8.39 25.84 -6.88
CA LYS A 174 -7.02 25.41 -6.59
C LYS A 174 -6.97 23.98 -6.02
N LEU A 175 -7.84 23.64 -5.08
CA LEU A 175 -7.90 22.29 -4.50
C LEU A 175 -8.27 21.23 -5.53
N LEU A 176 -9.11 21.56 -6.52
CA LEU A 176 -9.44 20.67 -7.62
C LEU A 176 -8.26 20.49 -8.58
N TYR A 177 -7.52 21.56 -8.90
CA TYR A 177 -6.31 21.47 -9.72
C TYR A 177 -5.21 20.66 -9.04
N ASP A 178 -4.96 20.89 -7.75
CA ASP A 178 -3.99 20.13 -6.97
C ASP A 178 -4.38 18.64 -6.93
N LEU A 179 -5.69 18.33 -6.79
CA LEU A 179 -6.19 16.95 -6.85
C LEU A 179 -6.05 16.33 -8.24
N ASP A 180 -6.33 17.08 -9.31
CA ASP A 180 -6.18 16.64 -10.70
C ASP A 180 -4.73 16.31 -11.03
N GLU A 181 -3.79 17.13 -10.54
CA GLU A 181 -2.36 16.87 -10.67
C GLU A 181 -1.92 15.64 -9.86
N ALA A 182 -2.40 15.50 -8.63
CA ALA A 182 -2.14 14.30 -7.83
C ALA A 182 -2.68 13.03 -8.52
N HIS A 183 -3.86 13.12 -9.16
CA HIS A 183 -4.44 12.05 -9.94
C HIS A 183 -3.57 11.70 -11.16
N ALA A 184 -3.08 12.70 -11.88
CA ALA A 184 -2.15 12.48 -12.99
C ALA A 184 -0.87 11.77 -12.55
N LEU A 185 -0.33 12.12 -11.39
CA LEU A 185 0.86 11.48 -10.82
C LEU A 185 0.60 10.03 -10.36
N CYS A 186 -0.58 9.74 -9.81
CA CYS A 186 -0.93 8.40 -9.31
C CYS A 186 -1.49 7.46 -10.38
N PHE A 187 -2.13 7.96 -11.43
CA PHE A 187 -2.86 7.13 -12.40
C PHE A 187 -2.39 7.33 -13.85
N GLY A 188 -1.40 8.21 -14.06
CA GLY A 188 -0.88 8.54 -15.39
C GLY A 188 -1.88 9.30 -16.27
N ARG A 189 -2.97 9.82 -15.69
CA ARG A 189 -4.05 10.57 -16.37
C ARG A 189 -4.70 11.56 -15.41
N SER A 190 -5.07 12.73 -15.90
CA SER A 190 -5.83 13.70 -15.12
C SER A 190 -7.22 13.16 -14.78
N LEU A 191 -7.78 13.62 -13.66
CA LEU A 191 -9.16 13.34 -13.25
C LEU A 191 -10.14 13.90 -14.29
N ILE A 192 -9.83 15.06 -14.88
CA ILE A 192 -10.62 15.66 -15.96
C ILE A 192 -10.68 14.74 -17.19
N GLU A 193 -9.56 14.15 -17.62
CA GLU A 193 -9.56 13.18 -18.72
C GLU A 193 -10.34 11.91 -18.39
N TYR A 194 -10.30 11.46 -17.14
CA TYR A 194 -11.08 10.32 -16.67
C TYR A 194 -12.59 10.59 -16.77
N LEU A 195 -13.04 11.75 -16.29
CA LEU A 195 -14.44 12.19 -16.39
C LEU A 195 -14.91 12.34 -17.84
N LEU A 196 -14.07 12.94 -18.70
CA LEU A 196 -14.39 13.13 -20.13
C LEU A 196 -14.45 11.81 -20.92
N LYS A 197 -13.53 10.86 -20.67
CA LYS A 197 -13.51 9.56 -21.38
C LYS A 197 -14.62 8.60 -20.97
N GLU A 198 -15.11 8.69 -19.73
CA GLU A 198 -16.23 7.88 -19.28
C GLU A 198 -17.61 8.47 -19.67
N GLY A 199 -17.65 9.52 -20.52
CA GLY A 199 -18.89 10.15 -20.95
C GLY A 199 -19.65 10.84 -19.80
N ARG A 200 -18.93 11.22 -18.74
CA ARG A 200 -19.47 11.86 -17.53
C ARG A 200 -19.37 13.38 -17.64
N GLU A 201 -20.05 13.95 -18.64
CA GLU A 201 -20.03 15.42 -18.84
C GLU A 201 -20.70 16.22 -17.70
N ASP A 202 -21.43 15.56 -16.79
CA ASP A 202 -22.29 16.26 -15.82
C ASP A 202 -21.77 16.28 -14.36
N GLY A 203 -20.56 15.78 -14.08
CA GLY A 203 -19.90 16.00 -12.78
C GLY A 203 -20.65 15.54 -11.52
N ARG A 204 -21.59 14.58 -11.60
CA ARG A 204 -22.33 14.04 -10.45
C ARG A 204 -22.29 12.51 -10.39
N ALA A 205 -21.42 11.96 -9.56
CA ALA A 205 -21.55 10.65 -8.89
C ALA A 205 -20.42 10.50 -7.87
#